data_AF-A0A6M5F3B9-F1
#
_entry.id   AF-A0A6M5F3B9-F1
#
_cell.length_a   1.000
_cell.length_b   1.000
_cell.length_c   1.000
_cell.angle_alpha   90.00
_cell.angle_beta   90.00
_cell.angle_gamma   90.00
#
_symmetry.space_group_name_H-M   'P 1'
#
loop_
_entity.id
_entity.type
_entity.pdbx_description
1 polymer ?
#
loop_
_entity_poly.entity_id
_entity_poly.type
_entity_poly.pdbx_seq_one_letter_code
_entity_poly.pdbx_strand_id
1 'polypeptide(L)'
;MGRYLEQTEARSELQQRIAAELKAKASARAKQEGDGAELRDAPDGVNDAAYLKGTKATTTLAPVWILIFFAALAVLAFFIYQTNR
;
A
#
# COMPACT_ATOMS: atom_id res chain seq x y z
N MET A 1 -0.29 24.07 -49.93
CA MET A 1 0.04 22.92 -49.05
C MET A 1 1.15 23.33 -48.08
N GLY A 2 0.85 24.13 -47.05
CA GLY A 2 1.90 24.71 -46.18
C GLY A 2 1.63 24.67 -44.67
N ARG A 3 0.38 24.48 -44.24
CA ARG A 3 0.00 24.53 -42.82
C ARG A 3 0.10 23.21 -42.05
N TYR A 4 0.38 22.11 -42.74
CA TYR A 4 0.53 20.79 -42.12
C TYR A 4 1.96 20.53 -41.63
N LEU A 5 2.95 21.24 -42.18
CA LEU A 5 4.36 21.13 -41.79
C LEU A 5 4.59 21.85 -40.45
N GLU A 6 4.15 23.12 -40.34
CA GLU A 6 4.27 23.93 -39.11
C GLU A 6 3.55 23.30 -37.90
N GLN A 7 2.38 22.69 -38.11
CA GLN A 7 1.64 22.02 -37.03
C GLN A 7 2.32 20.73 -36.54
N THR A 8 3.04 20.03 -37.43
CA THR A 8 3.78 18.82 -37.07
C THR A 8 5.04 19.17 -36.28
N GLU A 9 5.77 20.21 -36.69
CA GLU A 9 6.91 20.74 -35.92
C GLU A 9 6.48 21.25 -34.54
N ALA A 10 5.40 22.01 -34.44
CA ALA A 10 4.90 22.52 -33.15
C ALA A 10 4.49 21.38 -32.18
N ARG A 11 3.96 20.26 -32.70
CA ARG A 11 3.67 19.06 -31.89
C ARG A 11 4.95 18.37 -31.43
N SER A 12 5.97 18.30 -32.29
CA SER A 12 7.28 17.73 -31.95
C SER A 12 7.95 18.53 -30.82
N GLU A 13 7.92 19.86 -30.89
CA GLU A 13 8.49 20.72 -29.85
C GLU A 13 7.76 20.58 -28.50
N LEU A 14 6.42 20.53 -28.51
CA LEU A 14 5.64 20.29 -27.28
C LEU A 14 5.94 18.93 -26.67
N GLN A 15 6.03 17.87 -27.49
CA GLN A 15 6.38 16.54 -27.02
C GLN A 15 7.80 16.48 -26.45
N GLN A 16 8.76 17.19 -27.05
CA GLN A 16 10.12 17.29 -26.54
C GLN A 16 10.16 17.99 -25.17
N ARG A 17 9.41 19.08 -24.98
CA ARG A 17 9.31 19.78 -23.69
C ARG A 17 8.66 18.89 -22.63
N ILE A 18 7.57 18.20 -22.97
CA ILE A 18 6.89 17.27 -22.06
C ILE A 18 7.80 16.10 -21.67
N ALA A 19 8.56 15.54 -22.62
CA ALA A 19 9.51 14.48 -22.34
C ALA A 19 10.67 14.95 -21.46
N ALA A 20 11.17 16.17 -21.69
CA ALA A 20 12.20 16.80 -20.86
C ALA A 20 11.67 17.07 -19.44
N GLU A 21 10.44 17.58 -19.31
CA GLU A 21 9.78 17.83 -18.02
C GLU A 21 9.48 16.52 -17.26
N LEU A 22 9.02 15.48 -17.94
CA LEU A 22 8.82 14.15 -17.36
C LEU A 22 10.12 13.54 -16.89
N LYS A 23 11.19 13.64 -17.69
CA LYS A 23 12.51 13.13 -17.33
C LYS A 23 13.10 13.92 -16.16
N ALA A 24 12.96 15.25 -16.16
CA ALA A 24 13.38 16.11 -15.05
C ALA A 24 12.60 15.76 -13.78
N LYS A 25 11.28 15.62 -13.85
CA LYS A 25 10.41 15.26 -12.73
C LYS A 25 10.70 13.85 -12.20
N ALA A 26 10.93 12.89 -13.08
CA ALA A 26 11.32 11.54 -12.71
C ALA A 26 12.71 11.52 -12.04
N SER A 27 13.67 12.27 -12.58
CA SER A 27 15.00 12.39 -11.97
C SER A 27 14.97 13.12 -10.62
N ALA A 28 14.06 14.08 -10.44
CA ALA A 28 13.86 14.77 -9.16
C ALA A 28 13.21 13.85 -8.12
N ARG A 29 12.22 13.03 -8.52
CA ARG A 29 11.62 11.98 -7.69
C ARG A 29 12.64 10.92 -7.28
N ALA A 30 13.41 10.40 -8.25
CA ALA A 30 14.46 9.41 -7.98
C ALA A 30 15.61 9.96 -7.11
N LYS A 31 15.92 11.26 -7.20
CA LYS A 31 16.88 11.91 -6.30
C LYS A 31 16.31 12.14 -4.89
N GLN A 32 15.00 12.34 -4.76
CA GLN A 32 14.34 12.41 -3.45
C GLN A 32 14.30 11.04 -2.76
N GLU A 33 14.18 9.96 -3.52
CA GLU A 33 14.22 8.57 -3.04
C GLU A 33 15.67 8.09 -2.72
N GLY A 34 16.70 8.75 -3.27
CA GLY A 34 18.10 8.35 -3.14
C GLY A 34 18.83 8.79 -1.86
N ASP A 35 18.25 9.68 -1.04
CA ASP A 35 18.91 10.26 0.14
C ASP A 35 18.54 9.50 1.43
N GLY A 36 19.07 8.27 1.55
CA GLY A 36 19.49 7.63 2.81
C GLY A 36 18.47 7.41 3.95
N ALA A 37 17.19 7.78 3.80
CA ALA A 37 16.16 7.65 4.84
C ALA A 37 15.11 6.56 4.54
N GLU A 38 15.17 5.93 3.37
CA GLU A 38 14.11 5.03 2.86
C GLU A 38 14.20 3.57 3.29
N LEU A 39 15.12 3.18 4.18
CA LEU A 39 15.04 1.82 4.76
C LEU A 39 13.99 1.72 5.89
N ARG A 40 13.41 2.84 6.32
CA ARG A 40 12.36 2.90 7.36
C ARG A 40 10.98 3.26 6.84
N ASP A 41 10.88 3.74 5.61
CA ASP A 41 9.64 4.24 5.00
C ASP A 41 9.44 3.60 3.62
N ALA A 42 9.74 2.30 3.53
CA ALA A 42 9.09 1.50 2.51
C ALA A 42 7.57 1.69 2.73
N PRO A 43 6.78 2.04 1.71
CA PRO A 43 5.34 2.26 1.87
C PRO A 43 4.73 0.99 2.45
N ASP A 44 4.51 1.02 3.76
CA ASP A 44 4.25 -0.13 4.63
C ASP A 44 2.86 -0.72 4.33
N GLY A 45 2.05 -0.08 3.49
CA GLY A 45 0.69 -0.48 3.17
C GLY A 45 -0.28 -0.37 4.35
N VAL A 46 0.23 -0.36 5.59
CA VAL A 46 -0.52 -0.16 6.83
C VAL A 46 -0.72 1.34 7.12
N ASN A 47 0.24 2.20 6.75
CA ASN A 47 0.12 3.66 6.91
C ASN A 47 -0.56 4.38 5.72
N ASP A 48 -0.66 3.73 4.56
CA ASP A 48 -1.23 4.33 3.33
C ASP A 48 -2.76 4.13 3.19
N ALA A 49 -3.41 3.58 4.22
CA ALA A 49 -4.84 3.35 4.22
C ALA A 49 -5.62 4.63 4.58
N ALA A 50 -5.46 5.68 3.76
CA ALA A 50 -6.25 6.91 3.85
C ALA A 50 -7.76 6.65 3.71
N TYR A 51 -8.16 5.54 3.09
CA TYR A 51 -9.56 5.08 2.98
C TYR A 51 -10.10 4.45 4.27
N LEU A 52 -9.24 4.03 5.21
CA LEU A 52 -9.65 3.58 6.55
C LEU A 52 -9.86 4.76 7.50
N LYS A 53 -9.49 5.98 7.10
CA LYS A 53 -9.63 7.21 7.89
C LYS A 53 -11.11 7.53 8.12
N GLY A 54 -11.63 7.16 9.28
CA GLY A 54 -13.04 7.31 9.66
C GLY A 54 -13.82 6.00 9.80
N THR A 55 -13.21 4.87 9.42
CA THR A 55 -13.79 3.55 9.73
C THR A 55 -13.57 3.23 11.21
N LYS A 56 -14.64 2.86 11.91
CA LYS A 56 -14.51 2.40 13.29
C LYS A 56 -13.85 1.02 13.27
N ALA A 57 -12.79 0.85 14.06
CA ALA A 57 -12.18 -0.46 14.26
C ALA A 57 -13.24 -1.43 14.83
N THR A 58 -13.67 -2.40 14.03
CA THR A 58 -14.63 -3.45 14.42
C THR A 58 -13.98 -4.54 15.29
N THR A 59 -12.91 -4.20 16.00
CA THR A 59 -12.10 -5.14 16.81
C THR A 59 -12.80 -5.59 18.09
N THR A 60 -14.02 -5.12 18.36
CA THR A 60 -14.79 -5.45 19.57
C THR A 60 -15.00 -6.95 19.77
N LEU A 61 -14.94 -7.75 18.70
CA LEU A 61 -15.11 -9.20 18.77
C LEU A 61 -13.81 -10.00 18.98
N ALA A 62 -12.63 -9.36 18.81
CA ALA A 62 -11.34 -10.02 19.01
C ALA A 62 -11.18 -10.73 20.37
N PRO A 63 -11.58 -10.15 21.52
CA PRO A 63 -11.45 -10.83 22.82
C PRO A 63 -12.38 -12.05 22.96
N VAL A 64 -13.52 -12.09 22.24
CA VAL A 64 -14.46 -13.22 22.30
C VAL A 64 -13.83 -14.48 21.73
N TRP A 65 -13.08 -14.36 20.64
CA TRP A 65 -12.40 -15.50 20.01
C TRP A 65 -11.32 -16.11 20.91
N ILE A 66 -10.65 -15.30 21.73
CA ILE A 66 -9.68 -15.78 22.72
C ILE A 66 -10.39 -16.67 23.76
N LEU A 67 -11.55 -16.24 24.27
CA LEU A 67 -12.34 -17.04 25.20
C LEU A 67 -12.81 -18.36 24.58
N ILE A 68 -13.29 -18.32 23.33
CA ILE A 68 -13.72 -19.51 22.60
C ILE A 68 -12.55 -20.50 22.44
N PHE A 69 -11.36 -20.00 22.10
CA PHE A 69 -10.16 -20.84 21.96
C PHE A 69 -9.84 -21.59 23.26
N PHE A 70 -9.82 -20.90 24.41
CA PHE A 70 -9.58 -21.55 25.69
C PHE A 70 -10.70 -22.52 26.09
N ALA A 71 -11.96 -22.18 25.82
CA ALA A 71 -13.08 -23.09 26.06
C ALA A 71 -12.95 -24.38 25.24
N ALA A 72 -12.56 -24.27 23.96
CA ALA A 72 -12.32 -25.42 23.10
C ALA A 72 -11.17 -26.30 23.63
N LEU A 73 -10.06 -25.71 24.07
CA LEU A 73 -8.96 -26.44 24.69
C LEU A 73 -9.37 -27.16 25.97
N ALA A 74 -10.17 -26.51 26.82
CA ALA A 74 -10.66 -27.10 28.06
C ALA A 74 -11.57 -28.32 27.78
N VAL A 75 -12.48 -28.21 26.82
CA VAL A 75 -13.33 -29.33 26.40
C VAL A 75 -12.50 -30.47 25.82
N LEU A 76 -11.51 -30.16 24.98
CA LEU A 76 -10.61 -31.16 24.40
C LEU A 76 -9.79 -31.89 25.48
N ALA A 77 -9.21 -31.15 26.42
CA ALA A 77 -8.46 -31.71 27.53
C ALA A 77 -9.35 -32.58 28.43
N PHE A 78 -10.57 -32.12 28.72
CA PHE A 78 -11.55 -32.89 29.47
C PHE A 78 -11.94 -34.19 28.76
N PHE A 79 -12.20 -34.13 27.44
CA PHE A 79 -12.52 -35.30 26.63
C PHE A 79 -11.39 -36.33 26.61
N ILE A 80 -10.14 -35.88 26.45
CA ILE A 80 -8.96 -36.76 26.51
C ILE A 80 -8.86 -37.41 27.90
N TYR A 81 -9.00 -36.62 28.97
CA TYR A 81 -8.97 -37.14 30.34
C TYR A 81 -10.05 -38.18 30.60
N GLN A 82 -11.28 -37.94 30.12
CA GLN A 82 -12.38 -38.88 30.27
C GLN A 82 -12.18 -40.17 29.45
N THR A 83 -11.57 -40.07 28.27
CA THR A 83 -11.28 -41.22 27.40
C THR A 83 -10.12 -42.08 27.90
N ASN A 84 -9.12 -41.47 28.55
CA ASN A 84 -7.95 -42.17 29.09
C ASN A 84 -8.13 -42.73 30.51
N ARG A 85 -9.35 -42.66 31.06
CA ARG A 85 -9.71 -43.20 32.37
C ARG A 85 -10.46 -44.53 32.23
#